data_AF-A0A949ULW4-F1
#
_entry.id   AF-A0A949ULW4-F1
#
_cell.length_a   1.000
_cell.length_b   1.000
_cell.length_c   1.000
_cell.angle_alpha   90.00
_cell.angle_beta   90.00
_cell.angle_gamma   90.00
#
_symmetry.space_group_name_H-M   'P 1'
#
loop_
_entity.id
_entity.type
_entity.pdbx_description
1 polymer ?
#
loop_
_entity_poly.entity_id
_entity_poly.type
_entity_poly.pdbx_seq_one_letter_code
_entity_poly.pdbx_strand_id
1 'polypeptide(L)' 'MGIVNDVLDDGLGGLSHNLITAKLEDLVNWSRARSSWPASFGLACCAIEMMATGAAHYDISR' A
#
# COMPACT_ATOMS: atom_id res chain seq x y z
N MET A 1 -3.43 1.57 -31.83
CA MET A 1 -3.51 2.13 -30.46
C MET A 1 -3.18 0.97 -29.53
N GLY A 2 -1.95 0.91 -29.04
CA GLY A 2 -1.37 -0.31 -28.47
C GLY A 2 -1.75 -0.51 -27.01
N ILE A 3 -2.04 -1.77 -26.67
CA ILE A 3 -2.26 -2.30 -25.32
C ILE A 3 -1.25 -1.84 -24.26
N VAL A 4 -0.06 -1.40 -24.68
CA VAL A 4 1.00 -0.93 -23.78
C VAL A 4 0.68 0.45 -23.17
N ASN A 5 -0.08 1.32 -23.86
CA ASN A 5 -0.44 2.64 -23.35
C ASN A 5 -1.60 2.58 -22.34
N ASP A 6 -2.60 1.70 -22.55
CA ASP A 6 -3.72 1.52 -21.60
C ASP A 6 -3.23 0.96 -20.25
N VAL A 7 -2.26 0.03 -20.26
CA VAL A 7 -1.67 -0.52 -19.02
C VAL A 7 -0.92 0.53 -18.21
N LEU A 8 -0.37 1.56 -18.87
CA LEU A 8 0.40 2.62 -18.22
C LEU A 8 -0.50 3.74 -17.67
N ASP A 9 -1.67 3.98 -18.27
CA ASP A 9 -2.60 5.07 -17.93
C ASP A 9 -3.72 4.61 -16.95
N ASP A 10 -4.33 3.45 -17.17
CA ASP A 10 -5.46 2.94 -16.36
C ASP A 10 -5.03 2.03 -15.19
N GLY A 11 -3.77 1.62 -15.16
CA GLY A 11 -3.31 0.56 -14.27
C GLY A 11 -4.06 -0.76 -14.48
N LEU A 12 -3.78 -1.76 -13.64
CA LEU A 12 -4.30 -3.13 -13.78
C LEU A 12 -5.83 -3.26 -13.69
N GLY A 13 -6.57 -2.18 -13.41
CA GLY A 13 -8.03 -2.17 -13.27
C GLY A 13 -8.82 -2.34 -14.57
N GLY A 14 -8.17 -2.19 -15.74
CA GLY A 14 -8.80 -2.33 -17.07
C GLY A 14 -8.75 -3.73 -17.70
N LEU A 15 -8.07 -4.71 -17.08
CA LEU A 15 -7.85 -6.04 -17.67
C LEU A 15 -8.86 -7.08 -17.13
N SER A 16 -9.47 -7.86 -18.03
CA SER A 16 -10.23 -9.05 -17.66
C SER A 16 -9.35 -9.99 -16.84
N HIS A 17 -9.85 -10.45 -15.68
CA HIS A 17 -9.08 -11.23 -14.72
C HIS A 17 -8.61 -12.55 -15.36
N ASN A 18 -7.36 -12.57 -15.78
CA ASN A 18 -6.70 -13.77 -16.29
C ASN A 18 -5.86 -14.38 -15.16
N LEU A 19 -5.61 -15.69 -15.19
CA LEU A 19 -4.88 -16.41 -14.14
C LEU A 19 -3.51 -15.79 -13.80
N ILE A 20 -2.90 -15.09 -14.77
CA ILE A 20 -1.64 -14.38 -14.65
C ILE A 20 -1.79 -13.03 -13.94
N THR A 21 -2.87 -12.27 -14.22
CA THR A 21 -3.09 -10.95 -13.61
C THR A 21 -3.48 -11.09 -12.13
N ALA A 22 -4.24 -12.13 -11.77
CA ALA A 22 -4.61 -12.41 -10.38
C ALA A 22 -3.38 -12.56 -9.47
N LYS A 23 -2.33 -13.24 -9.93
CA LYS A 23 -1.07 -13.39 -9.16
C LYS A 23 -0.27 -12.10 -9.04
N LEU A 24 -0.36 -11.22 -10.04
CA LEU A 24 0.26 -9.90 -9.98
C LEU A 24 -0.51 -8.97 -9.04
N GLU A 25 -1.85 -9.00 -9.07
CA GLU A 25 -2.69 -8.25 -8.13
C GLU A 25 -2.47 -8.69 -6.68
N ASP A 26 -2.36 -10.00 -6.42
CA ASP A 26 -2.00 -10.56 -5.11
C ASP A 26 -0.64 -10.00 -4.63
N LEU A 27 0.36 -9.95 -5.52
CA LEU A 27 1.69 -9.44 -5.20
C LEU A 27 1.69 -7.93 -4.92
N VAL A 28 0.95 -7.15 -5.71
CA VAL A 28 0.82 -5.69 -5.52
C VAL A 28 0.05 -5.37 -4.24
N ASN A 29 -0.99 -6.13 -3.90
CA ASN A 29 -1.70 -5.95 -2.64
C ASN A 29 -0.84 -6.34 -1.44
N TRP A 30 -0.05 -7.41 -1.56
CA TRP A 30 0.94 -7.78 -0.55
C TRP A 30 1.98 -6.68 -0.34
N SER A 31 2.50 -6.06 -1.41
CA SER A 31 3.50 -4.99 -1.30
C SER A 31 2.94 -3.74 -0.62
N ARG A 32 1.72 -3.32 -0.97
CA ARG A 32 1.05 -2.18 -0.33
C ARG A 32 0.72 -2.43 1.14
N ALA A 33 0.32 -3.65 1.49
CA ALA A 33 0.02 -4.01 2.86
C ALA A 33 1.27 -4.04 3.76
N ARG A 34 2.43 -4.40 3.20
CA ARG A 34 3.67 -4.55 3.96
C ARG A 34 4.52 -3.27 4.04
N SER A 35 4.31 -2.32 3.13
CA SER A 35 5.10 -1.08 3.01
C SER A 35 4.22 0.17 3.16
N SER A 36 3.35 0.20 4.18
CA SER A 36 2.58 1.40 4.49
C SER A 36 3.48 2.44 5.15
N TRP A 37 3.49 3.66 4.61
CA TRP A 37 4.18 4.80 5.23
C TRP A 37 3.16 5.63 6.01
N PRO A 38 3.11 5.54 7.35
CA PRO A 38 2.09 6.22 8.13
C PRO A 38 2.32 7.73 8.11
N ALA A 39 1.32 8.49 7.66
CA ALA A 39 1.28 9.94 7.82
C ALA A 39 0.67 10.28 9.19
N SER A 40 1.51 10.65 10.16
CA SER A 40 1.07 10.94 11.52
C SER A 40 0.35 12.30 11.63
N PHE A 41 -0.91 12.30 12.07
CA PHE A 41 -1.69 13.50 12.36
C PHE A 41 -2.13 13.53 13.82
N GLY A 42 -1.41 14.29 14.65
CA GLY A 42 -1.68 14.39 16.08
C GLY A 42 -2.60 15.57 16.42
N LEU A 43 -3.85 15.30 16.81
CA LEU A 43 -4.83 16.33 17.16
C LEU A 43 -5.10 16.46 18.68
N ALA A 44 -4.85 15.40 19.44
CA ALA A 44 -5.14 15.32 20.88
C ALA A 44 -4.19 14.32 21.57
N CYS A 45 -4.57 13.79 22.73
CA CYS A 45 -3.78 12.80 23.47
C CYS A 45 -3.46 11.53 22.67
N CYS A 46 -4.27 11.11 21.69
CA CYS A 46 -3.93 9.97 20.84
C CYS A 46 -2.61 10.16 20.07
N ALA A 47 -2.16 11.41 19.90
CA ALA A 47 -0.88 11.72 19.28
C ALA A 47 0.31 11.15 20.08
N ILE A 48 0.26 11.17 21.41
CA ILE A 48 1.36 10.68 22.25
C ILE A 48 1.47 9.14 22.18
N GLU A 49 0.34 8.46 22.06
CA GLU A 49 0.30 7.01 21.85
C GLU A 49 0.85 6.64 20.47
N MET A 50 0.47 7.38 19.41
CA MET A 50 1.00 7.19 18.07
C MET A 50 2.52 7.42 17.98
N MET A 51 3.05 8.43 18.68
CA MET A 51 4.50 8.68 18.75
C MET A 51 5.23 7.55 19.51
N ALA A 52 4.64 7.03 20.59
CA ALA A 52 5.21 5.90 21.32
C ALA A 52 5.24 4.61 20.49
N THR A 53 4.25 4.38 19.62
CA THR A 53 4.24 3.28 18.64
C THR A 53 5.19 3.45 17.46
N GLY A 54 5.88 4.60 17.35
CA GLY A 54 6.99 4.79 16.42
C GLY A 54 8.37 4.76 17.11
N ALA A 55 8.43 4.54 18.43
CA ALA A 55 9.66 4.58 19.21
C ALA A 55 10.25 3.17 19.40
N ALA A 56 11.49 3.10 19.91
CA ALA A 56 12.21 1.82 20.04
C ALA A 56 11.50 0.75 20.89
N HIS A 57 10.61 1.15 21.80
CA HIS A 57 9.85 0.22 22.63
C HIS A 57 8.73 -0.48 21.86
N TYR A 58 8.08 0.23 20.94
CA TYR A 58 7.00 -0.28 20.11
C TYR A 58 7.26 0.24 18.70
N ASP A 59 7.86 -0.60 17.86
CA ASP A 59 8.29 -0.22 16.52
C ASP A 59 7.30 -0.71 15.47
N ILE A 60 6.53 0.21 14.90
CA ILE A 60 5.61 -0.04 13.78
C ILE A 60 6.33 -0.40 12.47
N SER A 61 7.65 -0.15 12.36
CA SER A 61 8.44 -0.49 11.17
C SER A 61 8.89 -1.96 11.10
N ARG A 62 8.48 -2.77 12.09
CA ARG A 62 8.66 -4.22 12.08
C ARG A 62 7.87 -4.93 11.00
#